data_AF-A0A662H7R6-F1
#
_entry.id   AF-A0A662H7R6-F1
#
_cell.length_a   1.000
_cell.length_b   1.000
_cell.length_c   1.000
_cell.angle_alpha   90.00
_cell.angle_beta   90.00
_cell.angle_gamma   90.00
#
_symmetry.space_group_name_H-M   'P 1'
#
loop_
_entity.id
_entity.type
_entity.pdbx_description
1 polymer ?
#
loop_
_entity_poly.entity_id
_entity_poly.type
_entity_poly.pdbx_seq_one_letter_code
_entity_poly.pdbx_strand_id
1 'polypeptide(L)' 'MERATGRRYSLREWRDLGYDTHTLIADPKFRDICSRDFSLEEDSPALSLGFKPIDLSSVGPRRP' A
#
# COMPACT_ATOMS: atom_id res chain seq x y z
N MET A 1 22.51 11.22 -23.74
CA MET A 1 21.40 11.13 -22.76
C MET A 1 20.22 10.49 -23.47
N GLU A 2 19.97 9.23 -23.20
CA GLU A 2 18.87 8.47 -23.79
C GLU A 2 17.54 9.02 -23.27
N ARG A 3 16.65 9.42 -24.17
CA ARG A 3 15.33 9.96 -23.82
C ARG A 3 14.36 8.79 -23.71
N ALA A 4 13.71 8.62 -22.56
CA ALA A 4 12.61 7.69 -22.42
C ALA A 4 11.57 7.95 -23.51
N THR A 5 11.31 6.95 -24.35
CA THR A 5 10.44 7.02 -25.53
C THR A 5 8.95 6.80 -25.21
N GLY A 6 8.63 6.54 -23.93
CA GLY A 6 7.26 6.28 -23.47
C GLY A 6 6.47 7.55 -23.12
N ARG A 7 5.17 7.53 -23.42
CA ARG A 7 4.22 8.58 -23.02
C ARG A 7 4.08 8.61 -21.50
N ARG A 8 4.12 9.81 -20.91
CA ARG A 8 3.90 10.03 -19.48
C ARG A 8 2.45 10.42 -19.25
N TYR A 9 1.85 9.92 -18.18
CA TYR A 9 0.51 10.27 -17.73
C TYR A 9 0.58 10.76 -16.29
N SER A 10 -0.20 11.79 -15.97
CA SER A 10 -0.61 12.04 -14.59
C SER A 10 -1.52 10.92 -14.11
N LEU A 11 -1.67 10.77 -12.78
CA LEU A 11 -2.58 9.79 -12.22
C LEU A 11 -4.02 9.99 -12.68
N ARG A 12 -4.44 11.25 -12.88
CA ARG A 12 -5.78 11.57 -13.41
C ARG A 12 -5.94 11.05 -14.83
N GLU A 13 -5.01 11.38 -15.73
CA GLU A 13 -5.06 10.90 -17.11
C GLU A 13 -5.02 9.36 -17.17
N TRP A 14 -4.27 8.73 -16.27
CA TRP A 14 -4.24 7.28 -16.15
C TRP A 14 -5.61 6.69 -15.78
N ARG A 15 -6.32 7.35 -14.85
CA ARG A 15 -7.67 6.99 -14.44
C ARG A 15 -8.73 7.25 -15.49
N ASP A 16 -8.59 8.34 -16.25
CA ASP A 16 -9.49 8.67 -17.36
C ASP A 16 -9.43 7.62 -18.49
N LEU A 17 -8.31 6.90 -18.61
CA LEU A 17 -8.16 5.73 -19.50
C LEU A 17 -8.82 4.45 -18.96
N GLY A 18 -9.42 4.48 -17.77
CA GLY A 18 -10.07 3.35 -17.13
C GLY A 18 -9.15 2.47 -16.27
N TYR A 19 -7.89 2.86 -16.06
CA TYR A 19 -6.96 2.14 -15.18
C TYR A 19 -7.01 2.70 -13.75
N ASP A 20 -6.63 1.90 -12.75
CA ASP A 20 -6.41 2.39 -11.37
C ASP A 20 -7.59 3.19 -10.78
N THR A 21 -8.82 2.82 -11.16
CA THR A 21 -10.07 3.52 -10.81
C THR A 21 -10.58 3.19 -9.40
N HIS A 22 -10.07 2.12 -8.80
CA HIS A 22 -10.53 1.62 -7.50
C HIS A 22 -9.51 1.82 -6.38
N THR A 23 -8.36 2.45 -6.65
CA THR A 23 -7.37 2.72 -5.62
C THR A 23 -7.76 3.88 -4.73
N LEU A 24 -7.70 3.64 -3.43
CA LEU A 24 -7.79 4.65 -2.40
C LEU A 24 -6.38 5.17 -2.07
N ILE A 25 -6.15 6.47 -2.28
CA ILE A 25 -4.91 7.15 -1.84
C ILE A 25 -5.20 7.80 -0.49
N ALA A 26 -4.69 7.20 0.57
CA ALA A 26 -4.86 7.66 1.95
C ALA A 26 -3.66 7.27 2.82
N ASP A 27 -3.55 7.90 3.99
CA ASP A 27 -2.62 7.49 5.03
C ASP A 27 -3.03 6.11 5.58
N PRO A 28 -2.15 5.09 5.52
CA PRO A 28 -2.47 3.74 5.98
C PRO A 28 -2.61 3.63 7.51
N LYS A 29 -2.17 4.63 8.29
CA LYS A 29 -2.21 4.61 9.76
C LYS A 29 -1.41 3.45 10.37
N PHE A 30 -0.12 3.39 10.07
CA PHE A 30 0.79 2.48 10.78
C PHE A 30 0.97 2.93 12.23
N ARG A 31 1.04 1.96 13.15
CA ARG A 31 1.18 2.22 14.59
C ARG A 31 2.50 2.89 14.95
N ASP A 32 3.63 2.38 14.46
CA ASP A 32 4.94 3.00 14.69
C ASP A 32 5.98 2.58 13.64
N ILE A 33 6.15 3.43 12.62
CA ILE A 33 7.11 3.21 11.53
C ILE A 33 8.56 3.25 12.04
N CYS A 34 8.86 4.05 13.07
CA CYS A 34 10.22 4.24 13.58
C CYS A 34 10.74 2.98 14.27
N SER A 35 9.87 2.30 15.03
CA SER A 35 10.18 0.99 15.62
C SER A 35 9.95 -0.18 14.67
N ARG A 36 9.50 0.08 13.43
CA ARG A 36 9.15 -0.92 12.40
C ARG A 36 7.90 -1.74 12.75
N ASP A 37 7.02 -1.20 13.57
CA ASP A 37 5.67 -1.70 13.76
C ASP A 37 4.75 -1.19 12.64
N PHE A 38 4.61 -2.03 11.61
CA PHE A 38 3.73 -1.79 10.47
C PHE A 38 2.32 -2.37 10.69
N SER A 39 1.94 -2.70 11.93
CA SER A 39 0.53 -2.96 12.25
C SER A 39 -0.30 -1.69 12.02
N LEU A 40 -1.59 -1.87 11.75
CA LEU A 40 -2.50 -0.79 11.45
C LEU A 40 -3.23 -0.34 12.72
N GLU A 41 -3.50 0.95 12.83
CA GLU A 41 -4.46 1.48 13.80
C GLU A 41 -5.89 1.03 13.46
N GLU A 42 -6.77 1.05 14.48
CA GLU A 42 -8.16 0.58 14.36
C GLU A 42 -8.98 1.37 13.33
N ASP A 43 -8.63 2.64 13.10
CA ASP A 43 -9.28 3.54 12.14
C ASP A 43 -8.62 3.56 10.75
N SER A 44 -7.70 2.62 10.48
CA SER A 44 -7.02 2.53 9.19
C SER A 44 -8.00 2.35 8.02
N PRO A 45 -7.85 3.10 6.91
CA PRO A 45 -8.70 2.94 5.73
C PRO A 45 -8.57 1.57 5.08
N ALA A 46 -7.44 0.88 5.26
CA ALA A 46 -7.24 -0.46 4.71
C ALA A 46 -8.23 -1.48 5.28
N LEU A 47 -8.57 -1.36 6.58
CA LEU A 47 -9.53 -2.27 7.23
C LEU A 47 -10.93 -2.12 6.61
N SER A 48 -11.32 -0.89 6.26
CA SER A 48 -12.60 -0.62 5.56
C SER A 48 -12.63 -1.21 4.15
N LEU A 49 -11.46 -1.37 3.50
CA LEU A 49 -11.32 -2.05 2.21
C LEU A 49 -11.33 -3.58 2.33
N GLY A 50 -11.49 -4.12 3.54
CA GLY A 50 -11.50 -5.57 3.80
C GLY A 50 -10.11 -6.18 3.93
N PHE A 51 -9.06 -5.37 4.09
CA PHE A 51 -7.74 -5.86 4.44
C PHE A 51 -7.79 -6.62 5.77
N LYS A 52 -7.09 -7.75 5.83
CA LYS A 52 -6.95 -8.55 7.04
C LYS A 52 -5.47 -8.66 7.38
N PRO A 53 -5.03 -8.15 8.55
CA PRO A 53 -3.65 -8.31 9.00
C PRO A 53 -3.22 -9.78 8.97
N ILE A 54 -2.02 -10.04 8.46
CA ILE A 54 -1.44 -11.38 8.45
C ILE A 54 -0.90 -11.66 9.85
N ASP A 55 -1.25 -12.81 10.42
CA ASP A 55 -0.63 -13.27 11.66
C ASP A 55 0.83 -13.67 11.39
N LEU A 56 1.76 -12.90 11.95
CA LEU A 56 3.19 -13.11 11.80
C LEU A 56 3.79 -14.00 12.91
N SER A 57 2.99 -14.48 13.86
CA SER A 57 3.48 -15.27 15.01
C SER A 57 4.23 -16.56 14.62
N SER A 58 3.89 -17.12 13.46
CA SER A 58 4.43 -18.38 12.96
C SER A 58 5.31 -18.23 11.70
N VAL A 59 5.51 -17.01 11.20
CA VAL A 59 6.27 -16.76 9.97
C VAL A 59 7.76 -16.53 10.26
N GLY A 60 8.60 -16.77 9.25
CA GLY A 60 10.04 -16.54 9.32
C GLY A 60 10.85 -17.73 9.85
N PRO A 61 12.20 -17.61 9.85
CA PRO A 61 13.08 -18.66 10.34
C PRO A 61 12.77 -19.00 11.80
N ARG A 62 12.54 -20.29 12.07
CA ARG A 62 12.36 -20.77 13.46
C ARG A 62 13.73 -20.81 14.12
N ARG A 63 13.81 -20.35 15.37
CA ARG A 63 15.01 -20.59 16.18
C ARG A 63 15.17 -22.11 16.35
N PRO A 64 16.40 -22.64 16.22
CA PRO A 64 16.66 -24.06 16.45
C PRO A 64 16.32 -24.48 17.88
#